data_AF-A0A536LD77-F1
#
_entry.id   AF-A0A536LD77-F1
#
_cell.length_a   1.000
_cell.length_b   1.000
_cell.length_c   1.000
_cell.angle_alpha   90.00
_cell.angle_beta   90.00
_cell.angle_gamma   90.00
#
_symmetry.space_group_name_H-M   'P 1'
#
loop_
_entity.id
_entity.type
_entity.pdbx_description
1 polymer ?
#
loop_
_entity_poly.entity_id
_entity_poly.type
_entity_poly.pdbx_seq_one_letter_code
_entity_poly.pdbx_strand_id
1 'polypeptide(L)'
;MSLYSIALFVHIVGAMLLMVLLALEGFTLRRGMAATRLNRMLGPVSLVAILVPGFYMAAQIGWRPWTAVGLAAYALIAAAGAYTGVNVARGRMSVTAATVSWLARTGIALGVVFDMTVKPEVAGSVAAVVAGVVLALAVAVPALRVVRPA
;
A
#
# COMPACT_ATOMS: atom_id res chain seq x y z
N MET A 1 -27.00 -13.28 -2.24
CA MET A 1 -25.94 -12.43 -1.66
C MET A 1 -26.40 -10.98 -1.70
N SER A 2 -26.11 -10.16 -0.68
CA SER A 2 -26.45 -8.73 -0.71
C SER A 2 -25.41 -7.92 -1.50
N LEU A 3 -25.81 -6.74 -2.00
CA LEU A 3 -24.88 -5.80 -2.65
C LEU A 3 -23.71 -5.40 -1.73
N TYR A 4 -23.99 -5.25 -0.43
CA TYR A 4 -22.97 -5.01 0.59
C TYR A 4 -21.92 -6.13 0.64
N SER A 5 -22.33 -7.39 0.64
CA SER A 5 -21.40 -8.53 0.64
C SER A 5 -20.57 -8.61 -0.65
N ILE A 6 -21.16 -8.28 -1.79
CA ILE A 6 -20.43 -8.22 -3.08
C ILE A 6 -19.39 -7.10 -3.04
N ALA A 7 -19.76 -5.91 -2.57
CA ALA A 7 -18.85 -4.78 -2.42
C ALA A 7 -17.69 -5.11 -1.47
N LEU A 8 -17.99 -5.70 -0.31
CA LEU A 8 -16.97 -6.15 0.64
C LEU A 8 -16.02 -7.17 0.02
N PHE A 9 -16.55 -8.14 -0.73
CA PHE A 9 -15.73 -9.12 -1.44
C PHE A 9 -14.78 -8.46 -2.44
N VAL A 10 -15.29 -7.58 -3.30
CA VAL A 10 -14.46 -6.87 -4.30
C VAL A 10 -13.41 -5.99 -3.61
N HIS A 11 -13.75 -5.34 -2.50
CA HIS A 11 -12.81 -4.55 -1.70
C HIS A 11 -11.64 -5.40 -1.19
N ILE A 12 -11.94 -6.57 -0.62
CA ILE A 12 -10.93 -7.49 -0.08
C ILE A 12 -10.04 -8.03 -1.22
N VAL A 13 -10.64 -8.45 -2.34
CA VAL A 13 -9.87 -8.91 -3.51
C VAL A 13 -8.98 -7.80 -4.06
N GLY A 14 -9.47 -6.55 -4.10
CA GLY A 14 -8.69 -5.38 -4.47
C GLY A 14 -7.49 -5.16 -3.55
N ALA A 15 -7.70 -5.26 -2.23
CA ALA A 15 -6.63 -5.13 -1.23
C ALA A 15 -5.60 -6.25 -1.34
N MET A 16 -6.03 -7.49 -1.59
CA MET A 16 -5.12 -8.62 -1.85
C MET A 16 -4.33 -8.39 -3.14
N LEU A 17 -4.96 -7.91 -4.21
CA LEU A 17 -4.28 -7.57 -5.45
C LEU A 17 -3.22 -6.49 -5.22
N LEU A 18 -3.52 -5.44 -4.46
CA LEU A 18 -2.54 -4.41 -4.09
C LEU A 18 -1.32 -5.03 -3.37
N MET A 19 -1.54 -5.93 -2.42
CA MET A 19 -0.45 -6.63 -1.71
C MET A 19 0.40 -7.48 -2.66
N VAL A 20 -0.22 -8.20 -3.60
CA VAL A 20 0.49 -8.95 -4.63
C VAL A 20 1.35 -8.03 -5.49
N LEU A 21 0.81 -6.88 -5.93
CA LEU A 21 1.55 -5.92 -6.75
C LEU A 21 2.71 -5.27 -6.00
N LEU A 22 2.54 -4.99 -4.69
CA LEU A 22 3.62 -4.54 -3.83
C LEU A 22 4.69 -5.63 -3.67
N ALA A 23 4.31 -6.89 -3.46
CA ALA A 23 5.28 -7.99 -3.36
C ALA A 23 6.09 -8.16 -4.67
N LEU A 24 5.42 -8.07 -5.82
CA LEU A 24 6.05 -8.11 -7.14
C LEU A 24 7.00 -6.92 -7.36
N GLU A 25 6.63 -5.72 -6.93
CA GLU A 25 7.49 -4.53 -7.00
C GLU A 25 8.77 -4.72 -6.18
N GLY A 26 8.66 -5.25 -4.96
CA GLY A 26 9.82 -5.55 -4.14
C GLY A 26 10.73 -6.59 -4.78
N PHE A 27 10.15 -7.63 -5.39
CA PHE A 27 10.91 -8.65 -6.12
C PHE A 27 11.64 -8.07 -7.33
N THR A 28 11.00 -7.20 -8.11
CA THR A 28 11.61 -6.61 -9.31
C THR A 28 12.68 -5.59 -9.01
N LEU A 29 12.52 -4.78 -7.95
CA LEU A 29 13.57 -3.88 -7.46
C LEU A 29 14.85 -4.64 -7.09
N ARG A 30 14.73 -5.87 -6.55
CA ARG A 30 15.87 -6.71 -6.18
C ARG A 30 16.48 -7.50 -7.35
N ARG A 31 15.69 -7.84 -8.36
CA ARG A 31 16.11 -8.67 -9.51
C ARG A 31 16.41 -7.87 -10.78
N GLY A 32 16.20 -6.55 -10.78
CA GLY A 32 16.39 -5.70 -11.96
C GLY A 32 15.40 -6.00 -13.10
N MET A 33 14.28 -6.66 -12.81
CA MET A 33 13.31 -7.08 -13.82
C MET A 33 12.22 -6.03 -14.06
N ALA A 34 11.72 -5.94 -15.30
CA ALA A 34 10.68 -4.99 -15.65
C ALA A 34 9.26 -5.57 -15.43
N ALA A 35 8.78 -5.66 -14.18
CA ALA A 35 7.33 -5.83 -13.92
C ALA A 35 6.54 -4.52 -14.07
N THR A 36 7.18 -3.48 -14.62
CA THR A 36 6.64 -2.13 -14.78
C THR A 36 5.35 -2.10 -15.60
N ARG A 37 5.18 -2.99 -16.59
CA ARG A 37 3.93 -3.03 -17.38
C ARG A 37 2.74 -3.57 -16.58
N LEU A 38 2.94 -4.65 -15.83
CA LEU A 38 1.89 -5.28 -15.04
C LEU A 38 1.44 -4.37 -13.90
N ASN A 39 2.37 -3.80 -13.13
CA ASN A 39 2.03 -2.88 -12.05
C ASN A 39 1.36 -1.58 -12.55
N ARG A 40 1.72 -1.08 -13.73
CA ARG A 40 1.05 0.09 -14.34
C ARG A 40 -0.38 -0.21 -14.76
N MET A 41 -0.66 -1.44 -15.21
CA MET A 41 -1.99 -1.83 -15.65
C MET A 41 -2.87 -2.21 -14.46
N LEU A 42 -2.37 -3.06 -13.55
CA LEU A 42 -3.15 -3.60 -12.44
C LEU A 42 -3.15 -2.70 -11.19
N GLY A 43 -2.20 -1.77 -11.05
CA GLY A 43 -2.18 -0.82 -9.94
C GLY A 43 -3.46 0.01 -9.86
N PRO A 44 -3.87 0.72 -10.94
CA PRO A 44 -5.13 1.44 -10.98
C PRO A 44 -6.36 0.52 -10.77
N VAL A 45 -6.33 -0.70 -11.30
CA VAL A 45 -7.40 -1.69 -11.12
C VAL A 45 -7.56 -2.06 -9.64
N SER A 46 -6.46 -2.32 -8.94
CA SER A 46 -6.48 -2.61 -7.50
C SER A 46 -7.03 -1.43 -6.70
N LEU A 47 -6.65 -0.20 -7.06
CA LEU A 47 -7.12 1.00 -6.40
C LEU A 47 -8.63 1.20 -6.60
N VAL A 48 -9.13 1.02 -7.82
CA VAL A 48 -10.57 1.11 -8.12
C VAL A 48 -11.35 0.03 -7.37
N ALA A 49 -10.84 -1.21 -7.36
CA ALA A 49 -11.45 -2.34 -6.66
C ALA A 49 -11.48 -2.14 -5.13
N ILE A 50 -10.57 -1.36 -4.56
CA ILE A 50 -10.59 -0.98 -3.14
C ILE A 50 -11.50 0.22 -2.91
N LEU A 51 -11.27 1.32 -3.61
CA LEU A 51 -11.90 2.61 -3.31
C LEU A 51 -13.39 2.62 -3.61
N VAL A 52 -13.81 2.14 -4.79
CA VAL A 52 -15.24 2.22 -5.20
C VAL A 52 -16.14 1.45 -4.22
N PRO A 53 -15.84 0.18 -3.89
CA PRO A 53 -16.64 -0.52 -2.89
C PRO A 53 -16.45 0.04 -1.47
N GLY A 54 -15.27 0.56 -1.14
CA GLY A 54 -15.00 1.21 0.15
C GLY A 54 -15.89 2.43 0.39
N PHE A 55 -16.01 3.32 -0.60
CA PHE A 55 -16.92 4.46 -0.57
C PHE A 55 -18.38 4.03 -0.48
N TYR A 56 -18.78 3.01 -1.25
CA TYR A 56 -20.12 2.46 -1.17
C TYR A 56 -20.45 1.94 0.24
N MET A 57 -19.56 1.15 0.84
CA MET A 57 -19.77 0.62 2.20
C MET A 57 -19.81 1.75 3.23
N ALA A 58 -18.93 2.75 3.12
CA ALA A 58 -18.92 3.92 4.00
C ALA A 58 -20.23 4.72 3.92
N ALA A 59 -20.81 4.87 2.73
CA ALA A 59 -22.10 5.54 2.54
C ALA A 59 -23.26 4.81 3.21
N GLN A 60 -23.18 3.48 3.37
CA GLN A 60 -24.22 2.67 3.99
C GLN A 60 -24.16 2.67 5.53
N ILE A 61 -22.95 2.63 6.11
CA ILE A 61 -22.75 2.48 7.57
C ILE A 61 -22.33 3.78 8.28
N GLY A 62 -22.20 4.86 7.50
CA GLY A 62 -21.67 6.14 7.91
C GLY A 62 -20.14 6.20 7.90
N TRP A 63 -19.60 7.41 7.86
CA TRP A 63 -18.17 7.64 7.96
C TRP A 63 -17.65 7.28 9.34
N ARG A 64 -16.62 6.45 9.38
CA ARG A 64 -15.95 6.02 10.60
C ARG A 64 -14.50 6.48 10.59
N PRO A 65 -13.89 6.70 11.77
CA PRO A 65 -12.48 7.08 11.89
C PRO A 65 -11.51 6.25 11.02
N TRP A 66 -11.56 4.92 11.15
CA TRP A 66 -10.72 4.00 10.39
C TRP A 66 -10.96 4.06 8.87
N THR A 67 -12.17 4.42 8.44
CA THR A 67 -12.48 4.60 7.02
C THR A 67 -11.77 5.83 6.45
N ALA A 68 -11.77 6.94 7.18
CA ALA A 68 -11.09 8.16 6.76
C ALA A 68 -9.56 7.95 6.71
N VAL A 69 -8.99 7.30 7.73
CA VAL A 69 -7.55 6.98 7.76
C VAL A 69 -7.18 6.00 6.65
N GLY A 70 -7.96 4.93 6.45
CA GLY A 70 -7.73 3.97 5.37
C GLY A 70 -7.80 4.61 3.98
N LEU A 71 -8.76 5.51 3.75
CA LEU A 71 -8.87 6.25 2.49
C LEU A 71 -7.65 7.13 2.23
N ALA A 72 -7.23 7.90 3.23
CA ALA A 72 -6.03 8.73 3.15
C ALA A 72 -4.77 7.89 2.90
N ALA A 73 -4.67 6.73 3.56
CA ALA A 73 -3.58 5.78 3.40
C ALA A 73 -3.52 5.19 1.97
N TYR A 74 -4.65 4.78 1.39
CA TYR A 74 -4.67 4.30 0.00
C TYR A 74 -4.34 5.39 -1.02
N ALA A 75 -4.80 6.63 -0.79
CA ALA A 75 -4.43 7.78 -1.61
C ALA A 75 -2.92 8.04 -1.53
N LEU A 76 -2.33 7.96 -0.33
CA LEU A 76 -0.89 8.10 -0.12
C LEU A 76 -0.10 6.99 -0.82
N ILE A 77 -0.56 5.72 -0.74
CA ILE A 77 0.06 4.60 -1.46
C ILE A 77 0.03 4.85 -2.97
N ALA A 78 -1.11 5.27 -3.52
CA ALA A 78 -1.25 5.55 -4.94
C ALA A 78 -0.34 6.70 -5.40
N ALA A 79 -0.34 7.82 -4.68
CA ALA A 79 0.49 8.98 -4.99
C ALA A 79 1.99 8.66 -4.90
N ALA A 80 2.43 8.02 -3.81
CA ALA A 80 3.82 7.62 -3.63
C ALA A 80 4.26 6.57 -4.66
N GLY A 81 3.38 5.63 -5.01
CA GLY A 81 3.62 4.62 -6.04
C GLY A 81 3.79 5.25 -7.43
N ALA A 82 2.90 6.18 -7.80
CA ALA A 82 3.00 6.92 -9.05
C ALA A 82 4.27 7.77 -9.11
N TYR A 83 4.57 8.53 -8.05
CA TYR A 83 5.78 9.33 -7.95
C TYR A 83 7.04 8.48 -8.10
N THR A 84 7.12 7.35 -7.39
CA THR A 84 8.25 6.42 -7.45
C THR A 84 8.40 5.83 -8.86
N GLY A 85 7.30 5.33 -9.44
CA GLY A 85 7.31 4.74 -10.78
C GLY A 85 7.74 5.71 -11.88
N VAL A 86 7.28 6.98 -11.81
CA VAL A 86 7.69 8.03 -12.76
C VAL A 86 9.16 8.38 -12.62
N ASN A 87 9.66 8.57 -11.39
CA ASN A 87 11.06 8.97 -11.19
C ASN A 87 12.03 7.84 -11.49
N VAL A 88 11.70 6.58 -11.18
CA VAL A 88 12.50 5.41 -11.58
C VAL A 88 12.55 5.30 -13.11
N ALA A 89 11.41 5.43 -13.80
CA ALA A 89 11.36 5.37 -15.26
C ALA A 89 12.15 6.50 -15.95
N ARG A 90 12.31 7.65 -15.28
CA ARG A 90 13.10 8.79 -15.76
C ARG A 90 14.57 8.75 -15.31
N GLY A 91 15.01 7.71 -14.60
CA GLY A 91 16.36 7.63 -14.04
C GLY A 91 16.66 8.68 -12.96
N ARG A 92 15.64 9.29 -12.36
CA ARG A 92 15.76 10.36 -11.35
C ARG A 92 15.75 9.86 -9.90
N MET A 93 15.65 8.56 -9.70
CA MET A 93 15.56 7.95 -8.39
C MET A 93 16.44 6.71 -8.31
N SER A 94 17.24 6.61 -7.25
CA SER A 94 18.07 5.43 -6.99
C SER A 94 17.21 4.23 -6.57
N VAL A 95 17.73 3.02 -6.78
CA VAL A 95 17.09 1.77 -6.33
C VAL A 95 16.85 1.78 -4.81
N THR A 96 17.77 2.36 -4.04
CA THR A 96 17.63 2.53 -2.59
C THR A 96 16.43 3.40 -2.24
N ALA A 97 16.28 4.56 -2.88
CA ALA A 97 15.13 5.45 -2.62
C ALA A 97 13.81 4.79 -3.05
N ALA A 98 13.79 4.07 -4.17
CA ALA A 98 12.63 3.30 -4.61
C ALA A 98 12.27 2.19 -3.61
N THR A 99 13.27 1.53 -3.02
CA THR A 99 13.08 0.48 -2.00
C THR A 99 12.52 1.06 -0.70
N VAL A 100 13.00 2.23 -0.25
CA VAL A 100 12.44 2.93 0.91
C VAL A 100 10.97 3.30 0.68
N SER A 101 10.64 3.86 -0.50
CA SER A 101 9.25 4.13 -0.88
C SER A 101 8.38 2.87 -0.88
N TRP A 102 8.90 1.79 -1.46
CA TRP A 102 8.21 0.49 -1.49
C TRP A 102 7.95 -0.06 -0.08
N LEU A 103 8.96 -0.02 0.81
CA LEU A 103 8.81 -0.44 2.21
C LEU A 103 7.77 0.41 2.94
N ALA A 104 7.83 1.73 2.81
CA ALA A 104 6.86 2.63 3.43
C ALA A 104 5.43 2.30 2.97
N ARG A 105 5.19 2.14 1.66
CA ARG A 105 3.87 1.77 1.12
C ARG A 105 3.40 0.39 1.58
N THR A 106 4.31 -0.57 1.68
CA THR A 106 4.01 -1.90 2.22
C THR A 106 3.61 -1.81 3.69
N GLY A 107 4.33 -1.02 4.49
CA GLY A 107 3.99 -0.75 5.88
C GLY A 107 2.63 -0.07 6.06
N ILE A 108 2.32 0.94 5.24
CA ILE A 108 1.01 1.59 5.20
C ILE A 108 -0.08 0.54 4.91
N ALA A 109 0.10 -0.27 3.87
CA ALA A 109 -0.88 -1.28 3.48
C ALA A 109 -1.14 -2.29 4.62
N LEU A 110 -0.10 -2.71 5.34
CA LEU A 110 -0.24 -3.59 6.51
C LEU A 110 -1.00 -2.92 7.66
N GLY A 111 -0.71 -1.64 7.95
CA GLY A 111 -1.46 -0.87 8.94
C GLY A 111 -2.94 -0.75 8.59
N VAL A 112 -3.28 -0.55 7.30
CA VAL A 112 -4.67 -0.49 6.85
C VAL A 112 -5.37 -1.85 7.00
N VAL A 113 -4.69 -2.98 6.76
CA VAL A 113 -5.28 -4.31 7.01
C VAL A 113 -5.62 -4.49 8.49
N PHE A 114 -4.76 -4.00 9.39
CA PHE A 114 -5.07 -3.98 10.83
C PHE A 114 -6.30 -3.12 11.13
N ASP A 115 -6.38 -1.92 10.56
CA ASP A 115 -7.54 -1.02 10.71
C ASP A 115 -8.85 -1.67 10.27
N MET A 116 -8.83 -2.41 9.16
CA MET A 116 -10.02 -3.11 8.66
C MET A 116 -10.47 -4.27 9.56
N THR A 117 -9.56 -4.78 10.39
CA THR A 117 -9.81 -5.91 11.30
C THR A 117 -10.27 -5.43 12.68
N VAL A 118 -9.51 -4.51 13.28
CA VAL A 118 -9.74 -4.05 14.66
C VAL A 118 -10.68 -2.84 14.71
N LYS A 119 -10.78 -2.07 13.62
CA LYS A 119 -11.64 -0.87 13.48
C LYS A 119 -11.47 0.13 14.63
N PRO A 120 -10.24 0.55 14.94
CA PRO A 120 -10.01 1.48 16.04
C PRO A 120 -10.52 2.89 15.71
N GLU A 121 -10.54 3.75 16.72
CA GLU A 121 -10.75 5.18 16.55
C GLU A 121 -9.52 5.87 15.91
N VAL A 122 -9.61 7.18 15.65
CA VAL A 122 -8.63 7.93 14.82
C VAL A 122 -7.19 7.70 15.31
N ALA A 123 -6.94 7.86 16.60
CA ALA A 123 -5.60 7.73 17.17
C ALA A 123 -5.04 6.31 16.99
N GLY A 124 -5.86 5.29 17.23
CA GLY A 124 -5.48 3.90 17.01
C GLY A 124 -5.21 3.59 15.54
N SER A 125 -6.00 4.14 14.62
CA SER A 125 -5.78 3.94 13.19
C SER A 125 -4.52 4.60 12.67
N VAL A 126 -4.28 5.85 13.07
CA VAL A 126 -3.04 6.54 12.72
C VAL A 126 -1.83 5.81 13.31
N ALA A 127 -1.92 5.36 14.57
CA ALA A 127 -0.87 4.59 15.21
C ALA A 127 -0.59 3.26 14.49
N ALA A 128 -1.62 2.55 14.04
CA ALA A 128 -1.46 1.32 13.28
C ALA A 128 -0.72 1.54 11.95
N VAL A 129 -1.10 2.57 11.19
CA VAL A 129 -0.43 2.94 9.93
C VAL A 129 1.02 3.34 10.18
N VAL A 130 1.28 4.19 11.18
CA VAL A 130 2.64 4.63 11.53
C VAL A 130 3.49 3.45 11.99
N ALA A 131 2.96 2.59 12.85
CA ALA A 131 3.66 1.39 13.30
C ALA A 131 4.01 0.46 12.14
N GLY A 132 3.08 0.25 11.20
CA GLY A 132 3.32 -0.52 9.98
C GLY A 132 4.47 0.05 9.15
N VAL A 133 4.52 1.37 8.96
CA VAL A 133 5.64 2.05 8.27
C VAL A 133 6.95 1.86 9.03
N VAL A 134 6.98 2.12 10.34
CA VAL A 134 8.19 2.01 11.16
C VAL A 134 8.73 0.59 11.12
N LEU A 135 7.87 -0.42 11.27
CA LEU A 135 8.26 -1.83 11.20
C LEU A 135 8.81 -2.19 9.82
N ALA A 136 8.16 -1.78 8.73
CA ALA A 136 8.63 -2.04 7.38
C ALA A 136 9.99 -1.38 7.11
N LEU A 137 10.19 -0.14 7.56
CA LEU A 137 11.47 0.56 7.42
C LEU A 137 12.57 -0.03 8.31
N ALA A 138 12.24 -0.52 9.50
CA ALA A 138 13.20 -1.20 10.39
C ALA A 138 13.80 -2.45 9.74
N VAL A 139 13.02 -3.17 8.92
CA VAL A 139 13.50 -4.32 8.13
C VAL A 139 14.54 -3.90 7.06
N ALA A 140 14.60 -2.63 6.68
CA ALA A 140 15.64 -2.13 5.75
C ALA A 140 17.03 -2.00 6.41
N VAL A 141 17.08 -1.84 7.74
CA VAL A 141 18.31 -1.51 8.48
C VAL A 141 19.39 -2.59 8.34
N PRO A 142 19.10 -3.90 8.43
CA PRO A 142 20.10 -4.94 8.21
C PRO A 142 20.67 -4.93 6.78
N ALA A 143 19.84 -4.66 5.76
CA ALA A 143 20.27 -4.63 4.36
C ALA A 143 21.24 -3.48 4.06
N LEU A 144 21.11 -2.35 4.78
CA LEU A 144 22.01 -1.20 4.66
C LEU A 144 23.36 -1.41 5.39
N ARG A 145 23.42 -2.29 6.39
CA ARG A 145 24.65 -2.55 7.16
C ARG A 145 25.67 -3.41 6.40
N VAL A 146 25.23 -4.22 5.44
CA VAL A 146 26.10 -5.10 4.64
C VAL A 146 26.94 -4.34 3.61
N VAL A 147 26.60 -3.07 3.30
CA VAL A 147 27.24 -2.28 2.23
C VAL A 147 28.35 -1.35 2.76
N ARG A 148 28.69 -1.37 4.06
CA ARG A 148 29.86 -0.64 4.57
C ARG A 148 31.11 -1.54 4.41
N PRO A 149 32.10 -1.16 3.59
CA PRO A 149 33.42 -1.78 3.67
C PRO A 149 34.01 -1.46 5.05
N ALA A 150 34.62 -2.46 5.67
CA ALA A 150 35.48 -2.28 6.83
C ALA A 150 36.73 -1.47 6.45
#